data_AF-J9EH52-F1
#
_entry.id   AF-J9EH52-F1
#
_cell.length_a   1.000
_cell.length_b   1.000
_cell.length_c   1.000
_cell.angle_alpha   90.00
_cell.angle_beta   90.00
_cell.angle_gamma   90.00
#
_symmetry.space_group_name_H-M   'P 1'
#
loop_
_entity.id
_entity.type
_entity.pdbx_description
1 polymer ?
#
loop_
_entity_poly.entity_id
_entity_poly.type
_entity_poly.pdbx_seq_one_letter_code
_entity_poly.pdbx_strand_id
1 'polypeptide(L)'
;CRIVSCSCSCAFKASWCQHVVAVCLYRINRVSEVEYRVTIWDSINELTNEELKKLAQFLINDLPRQYLPVAQRLIDQLRNPNSEINAAVGAPDPTDGGHDNVAIWCLDQRTLHENIRRILIKFCLPSPTVHCDVQYLSSNQPPAASEWLSLFRPHRAKEPEGLWNLLSIVREMFKRRDENATSLLHIITEECLACSQVLIWWYQTALSQSGQWTLCSPSTNKSSSLMSNQKTPQLNCASLCDEIVQLWRLAALNPRLSSFEREQLTSFIQIYHRNAVERIWKYICFLTNPETSVSS
;
A
#
# COMPACT_ATOMS: atom_id res chain seq x y z
N CYS A 1 -19.55 9.44 -10.32
CA CYS A 1 -19.66 8.05 -9.82
C CYS A 1 -18.36 7.65 -9.13
N ARG A 2 -18.46 7.10 -7.91
CA ARG A 2 -17.33 6.51 -7.18
C ARG A 2 -17.47 5.00 -7.22
N ILE A 3 -16.34 4.29 -7.30
CA ILE A 3 -16.31 2.84 -7.20
C ILE A 3 -16.00 2.50 -5.75
N VAL A 4 -17.00 2.01 -5.02
CA VAL A 4 -16.89 1.65 -3.60
C VAL A 4 -16.53 0.17 -3.41
N SER A 5 -17.02 -0.70 -4.29
CA SER A 5 -16.71 -2.12 -4.30
C SER A 5 -16.75 -2.66 -5.73
N CYS A 6 -16.00 -3.73 -5.98
CA CYS A 6 -15.98 -4.47 -7.24
C CYS A 6 -16.02 -5.96 -6.94
N SER A 7 -16.82 -6.70 -7.70
CA SER A 7 -16.81 -8.16 -7.70
C SER A 7 -16.72 -8.68 -9.12
N CYS A 8 -15.94 -9.74 -9.31
CA CYS A 8 -15.80 -10.42 -10.59
C CYS A 8 -15.80 -11.93 -10.35
N SER A 9 -16.44 -12.67 -11.24
CA SER A 9 -16.51 -14.14 -11.20
C SER A 9 -15.28 -14.83 -11.81
N CYS A 10 -14.24 -14.08 -12.20
CA CYS A 10 -13.05 -14.67 -12.77
C CYS A 10 -12.21 -15.42 -11.73
N ALA A 11 -11.38 -16.37 -12.19
CA ALA A 11 -10.50 -17.15 -11.32
C ALA A 11 -9.51 -16.28 -10.51
N PHE A 12 -9.16 -15.10 -11.02
CA PHE A 12 -8.33 -14.13 -10.31
C PHE A 12 -9.15 -13.38 -9.27
N LYS A 13 -8.96 -13.72 -7.99
CA LYS A 13 -9.66 -13.12 -6.83
C LYS A 13 -9.16 -11.72 -6.45
N ALA A 14 -8.49 -11.00 -7.36
CA ALA A 14 -8.06 -9.62 -7.09
C ALA A 14 -9.25 -8.67 -7.22
N SER A 15 -9.36 -7.68 -6.31
CA SER A 15 -10.42 -6.66 -6.37
C SER A 15 -10.42 -5.86 -7.68
N TRP A 16 -9.25 -5.72 -8.32
CA TRP A 16 -9.07 -5.05 -9.62
C TRP A 16 -8.46 -5.99 -10.66
N CYS A 17 -9.20 -7.02 -11.06
CA CYS A 17 -8.79 -7.84 -12.19
C CYS A 17 -8.95 -7.09 -13.53
N GLN A 18 -8.35 -7.60 -14.60
CA GLN A 18 -8.44 -6.98 -15.94
C GLN A 18 -9.89 -6.79 -16.41
N HIS A 19 -10.80 -7.71 -16.05
CA HIS A 19 -12.23 -7.57 -16.38
C HIS A 19 -12.87 -6.37 -15.67
N VAL A 20 -12.60 -6.20 -14.37
CA VAL A 20 -13.10 -5.04 -13.61
C VAL A 20 -12.56 -3.76 -14.22
N VAL A 21 -11.24 -3.69 -14.46
CA VAL A 21 -10.60 -2.52 -15.08
C VAL A 21 -11.21 -2.22 -16.45
N ALA A 22 -11.38 -3.22 -17.30
CA ALA A 22 -11.99 -3.05 -18.63
C ALA A 22 -13.43 -2.54 -18.54
N VAL A 23 -14.26 -3.08 -17.64
CA VAL A 23 -15.63 -2.61 -17.42
C VAL A 23 -15.63 -1.17 -16.90
N CYS A 24 -14.77 -0.83 -15.94
CA CYS A 24 -14.67 0.53 -15.43
C CYS A 24 -14.28 1.52 -16.53
N LEU A 25 -13.26 1.21 -17.33
CA LEU A 25 -12.83 2.05 -18.45
C LEU A 25 -13.91 2.17 -19.52
N TYR A 26 -14.61 1.07 -19.84
CA TYR A 26 -15.74 1.08 -20.76
C TYR A 26 -16.84 2.03 -20.28
N ARG A 27 -17.23 1.93 -19.00
CA ARG A 27 -18.26 2.78 -18.39
C ARG A 27 -17.86 4.25 -18.34
N ILE A 28 -16.57 4.54 -18.10
CA ILE A 28 -16.04 5.91 -18.12
C ILE A 28 -16.04 6.49 -19.53
N ASN A 29 -15.64 5.69 -20.53
CA ASN A 29 -15.53 6.16 -21.91
C ASN A 29 -16.90 6.28 -22.61
N ARG A 30 -17.86 5.43 -22.26
CA ARG A 30 -19.18 5.34 -22.90
C ARG A 30 -20.31 5.61 -21.92
N VAL A 31 -20.29 6.80 -21.32
CA VAL A 31 -21.26 7.20 -20.29
C VAL A 31 -22.71 7.09 -20.77
N SER A 32 -22.98 7.38 -22.04
CA SER A 32 -24.32 7.35 -22.63
C SER A 32 -24.84 5.95 -22.98
N GLU A 33 -23.96 4.95 -23.09
CA GLU A 33 -24.34 3.57 -23.44
C GLU A 33 -24.57 2.71 -22.20
N VAL A 34 -24.26 3.22 -21.01
CA VAL A 34 -24.32 2.47 -19.76
C VAL A 34 -25.48 2.97 -18.92
N GLU A 35 -26.49 2.11 -18.77
CA GLU A 35 -27.59 2.35 -17.85
C GLU A 35 -27.12 2.12 -16.40
N TYR A 36 -27.18 3.17 -15.59
CA TYR A 36 -26.93 3.07 -14.16
C TYR A 36 -28.21 2.65 -13.46
N ARG A 37 -28.16 1.52 -12.75
CA ARG A 37 -29.24 1.10 -11.88
C ARG A 37 -29.10 1.82 -10.54
N VAL A 38 -30.23 2.29 -10.01
CA VAL A 38 -30.33 2.79 -8.64
C VAL A 38 -30.11 1.64 -7.64
N THR A 39 -30.13 1.96 -6.34
CA THR A 39 -30.05 0.94 -5.30
C THR A 39 -31.21 -0.04 -5.43
N ILE A 40 -31.01 -1.28 -4.99
CA ILE A 40 -32.09 -2.27 -5.00
C ILE A 40 -33.24 -1.77 -4.13
N TRP A 41 -32.95 -1.09 -3.02
CA TRP A 41 -34.00 -0.53 -2.16
C TRP A 41 -34.83 0.56 -2.84
N ASP A 42 -34.20 1.49 -3.58
CA ASP A 42 -34.93 2.48 -4.37
C ASP A 42 -35.83 1.82 -5.41
N SER A 43 -35.30 0.79 -6.09
CA SER A 43 -36.08 0.02 -7.07
C SER A 43 -37.27 -0.67 -6.42
N ILE A 44 -37.11 -1.22 -5.20
CA ILE A 44 -38.17 -1.88 -4.44
C ILE A 44 -39.29 -0.90 -4.06
N ASN A 45 -38.95 0.34 -3.72
CA ASN A 45 -39.95 1.37 -3.35
C ASN A 45 -40.83 1.81 -4.52
N GLU A 46 -40.36 1.63 -5.76
CA GLU A 46 -41.14 1.91 -6.97
C GLU A 46 -42.11 0.77 -7.35
N LEU A 47 -41.93 -0.43 -6.79
CA LEU A 47 -42.74 -1.61 -7.12
C LEU A 47 -44.09 -1.64 -6.39
N THR A 48 -45.10 -2.16 -7.08
CA THR A 48 -46.40 -2.44 -6.48
C THR A 48 -46.38 -3.68 -5.57
N ASN A 49 -47.38 -3.84 -4.71
CA ASN A 49 -47.46 -4.99 -3.79
C ASN A 49 -47.48 -6.35 -4.52
N GLU A 50 -48.13 -6.42 -5.69
CA GLU A 50 -48.17 -7.64 -6.51
C GLU A 50 -46.80 -7.95 -7.15
N GLU A 51 -46.07 -6.92 -7.57
CA GLU A 51 -44.70 -7.08 -8.09
C GLU A 51 -43.72 -7.48 -6.98
N LEU A 52 -43.90 -6.95 -5.76
CA LEU A 52 -43.10 -7.34 -4.59
C LEU A 52 -43.30 -8.82 -4.22
N LYS A 53 -44.54 -9.32 -4.25
CA LYS A 53 -44.81 -10.76 -4.03
C LYS A 53 -44.17 -11.63 -5.11
N LYS A 54 -44.24 -11.21 -6.37
CA LYS A 54 -43.58 -11.91 -7.48
C LYS A 54 -42.06 -11.90 -7.29
N LEU A 55 -41.46 -10.75 -6.97
CA LEU A 55 -40.04 -10.62 -6.68
C LEU A 55 -39.62 -11.61 -5.58
N ALA A 56 -40.35 -11.66 -4.47
CA ALA A 56 -40.07 -12.60 -3.38
C ALA A 56 -40.17 -14.07 -3.84
N GLN A 57 -41.18 -14.41 -4.63
CA GLN A 57 -41.36 -15.77 -5.15
C GLN A 57 -40.22 -16.21 -6.07
N PHE A 58 -39.82 -15.35 -7.03
CA PHE A 58 -38.71 -15.62 -7.93
C PHE A 58 -37.37 -15.66 -7.19
N LEU A 59 -37.14 -14.75 -6.23
CA LEU A 59 -35.94 -14.73 -5.42
C LEU A 59 -35.77 -16.04 -4.61
N ILE A 60 -36.85 -16.52 -3.97
CA ILE A 60 -36.82 -17.79 -3.22
C ILE A 60 -36.54 -18.98 -4.15
N ASN A 61 -37.06 -18.96 -5.38
CA ASN A 61 -36.85 -20.03 -6.36
C ASN A 61 -35.42 -20.05 -6.92
N ASP A 62 -34.81 -18.88 -7.15
CA ASP A 62 -33.49 -18.77 -7.76
C ASP A 62 -32.34 -18.94 -6.74
N LEU A 63 -32.60 -18.69 -5.45
CA LEU A 63 -31.61 -18.89 -4.39
C LEU A 63 -31.35 -20.38 -4.13
N PRO A 64 -30.10 -20.79 -3.79
CA PRO A 64 -29.81 -22.16 -3.36
C PRO A 64 -30.68 -22.60 -2.18
N ARG A 65 -31.10 -23.88 -2.17
CA ARG A 65 -32.04 -24.43 -1.15
C ARG A 65 -31.62 -24.22 0.31
N GLN A 66 -30.32 -24.00 0.57
CA GLN A 66 -29.80 -23.68 1.90
C GLN A 66 -30.37 -22.37 2.50
N TYR A 67 -30.93 -21.48 1.67
CA TYR A 67 -31.52 -20.21 2.11
C TYR A 67 -33.01 -20.32 2.46
N LEU A 68 -33.67 -21.44 2.16
CA LEU A 68 -35.10 -21.63 2.51
C LEU A 68 -35.37 -21.54 4.02
N PRO A 69 -34.56 -22.14 4.91
CA PRO A 69 -34.75 -21.97 6.36
C PRO A 69 -34.58 -20.51 6.81
N VAL A 70 -33.71 -19.75 6.15
CA VAL A 70 -33.50 -18.32 6.44
C VAL A 70 -34.74 -17.52 6.05
N ALA A 71 -35.31 -17.78 4.88
CA ALA A 71 -36.55 -17.13 4.43
C ALA A 71 -37.71 -17.42 5.39
N GLN A 72 -37.89 -18.69 5.80
CA GLN A 72 -38.92 -19.07 6.76
C GLN A 72 -38.72 -18.37 8.12
N ARG A 73 -37.48 -18.33 8.63
CA ARG A 73 -37.15 -17.59 9.86
C ARG A 73 -37.53 -16.11 9.78
N LEU A 74 -37.24 -15.44 8.66
CA LEU A 74 -37.59 -14.02 8.47
C LEU A 74 -39.10 -13.81 8.45
N ILE A 75 -39.86 -14.71 7.80
CA ILE A 75 -41.33 -14.68 7.81
C ILE A 75 -41.87 -14.87 9.23
N ASP A 76 -41.34 -15.84 9.98
CA ASP A 76 -41.76 -16.10 11.36
C ASP A 76 -41.42 -14.92 12.30
N GLN A 77 -40.28 -14.26 12.07
CA GLN A 77 -39.93 -13.02 12.78
C GLN A 77 -40.89 -11.88 12.44
N LEU A 78 -41.28 -11.68 11.18
CA LEU A 78 -42.27 -10.67 10.79
C LEU A 78 -43.65 -10.93 11.44
N ARG A 79 -44.04 -12.20 11.60
CA ARG A 79 -45.29 -12.58 12.27
C ARG A 79 -45.28 -12.31 13.78
N ASN A 80 -44.10 -12.26 14.41
CA ASN A 80 -43.97 -11.94 15.82
C ASN A 80 -43.86 -10.42 16.03
N PRO A 81 -44.84 -9.77 16.70
CA PRO A 81 -44.84 -8.32 16.89
C PRO A 81 -43.65 -7.80 17.72
N ASN A 82 -43.05 -8.64 18.57
CA ASN A 82 -41.91 -8.27 19.43
C ASN A 82 -40.55 -8.58 18.80
N SER A 83 -40.48 -8.87 17.49
CA SER A 83 -39.23 -9.21 16.83
C SER A 83 -38.37 -7.98 16.54
N GLU A 84 -37.05 -8.21 16.44
CA GLU A 84 -36.08 -7.17 16.07
C GLU A 84 -36.40 -6.53 14.71
N ILE A 85 -36.96 -7.30 13.77
CA ILE A 85 -37.33 -6.79 12.43
C ILE A 85 -38.45 -5.75 12.53
N ASN A 86 -39.45 -6.00 13.37
CA ASN A 86 -40.56 -5.06 13.55
C ASN A 86 -40.19 -3.86 14.43
N ALA A 87 -39.19 -4.02 15.32
CA ALA A 87 -38.66 -2.94 16.14
C ALA A 87 -37.65 -2.04 15.38
N ALA A 88 -36.99 -2.57 14.35
CA ALA A 88 -36.03 -1.84 13.53
C ALA A 88 -36.72 -0.94 12.48
N VAL A 89 -36.07 0.16 12.13
CA VAL A 89 -36.52 1.06 11.04
C VAL A 89 -36.28 0.43 9.65
N GLY A 90 -35.39 -0.57 9.57
CA GLY A 90 -35.04 -1.29 8.34
C GLY A 90 -33.65 -1.93 8.44
N ALA A 91 -33.35 -2.86 7.53
CA ALA A 91 -32.01 -3.41 7.36
C ALA A 91 -31.17 -2.48 6.44
N PRO A 92 -29.85 -2.37 6.66
CA PRO A 92 -28.97 -1.60 5.76
C PRO A 92 -28.94 -2.24 4.36
N ASP A 93 -29.16 -1.45 3.31
CA ASP A 93 -29.13 -1.94 1.93
C ASP A 93 -27.68 -2.22 1.49
N PRO A 94 -27.32 -3.47 1.14
CA PRO A 94 -25.97 -3.82 0.69
C PRO A 94 -25.58 -3.19 -0.66
N THR A 95 -26.53 -2.60 -1.39
CA THR A 95 -26.32 -1.95 -2.70
C THR A 95 -26.25 -0.43 -2.62
N ASP A 96 -26.52 0.14 -1.45
CA ASP A 96 -26.58 1.59 -1.20
C ASP A 96 -25.21 2.30 -1.21
N GLY A 97 -24.15 1.55 -1.48
CA GLY A 97 -22.94 2.12 -2.07
C GLY A 97 -22.32 3.32 -1.34
N GLY A 98 -22.35 3.37 0.00
CA GLY A 98 -21.59 4.30 0.85
C GLY A 98 -21.77 5.80 0.59
N HIS A 99 -22.49 6.49 1.48
CA HIS A 99 -22.77 7.94 1.40
C HIS A 99 -21.64 8.87 1.89
N ASP A 100 -20.44 8.35 2.09
CA ASP A 100 -19.34 9.14 2.67
C ASP A 100 -18.86 10.21 1.69
N ASN A 101 -18.79 11.46 2.18
CA ASN A 101 -18.26 12.62 1.43
C ASN A 101 -16.80 12.43 1.01
N VAL A 102 -16.03 11.65 1.78
CA VAL A 102 -14.62 11.35 1.50
C VAL A 102 -14.55 10.19 0.52
N ALA A 103 -13.99 10.43 -0.66
CA ALA A 103 -13.88 9.44 -1.72
C ALA A 103 -12.78 8.40 -1.45
N ILE A 104 -12.93 7.52 -0.46
CA ILE A 104 -12.01 6.40 -0.20
C ILE A 104 -11.86 5.52 -1.46
N TRP A 105 -10.63 5.36 -1.93
CA TRP A 105 -10.28 4.45 -3.01
C TRP A 105 -10.65 3.01 -2.64
N CYS A 106 -11.32 2.30 -3.54
CA CYS A 106 -11.50 0.85 -3.41
C CYS A 106 -10.13 0.19 -3.61
N LEU A 107 -9.35 0.00 -2.56
CA LEU A 107 -8.01 -0.57 -2.61
C LEU A 107 -7.99 -1.89 -1.82
N ASP A 108 -7.41 -2.93 -2.40
CA ASP A 108 -7.02 -4.10 -1.61
C ASP A 108 -5.71 -3.80 -0.87
N GLN A 109 -5.82 -3.21 0.31
CA GLN A 109 -4.69 -2.83 1.14
C GLN A 109 -3.76 -4.02 1.41
N ARG A 110 -4.31 -5.21 1.72
CA ARG A 110 -3.51 -6.40 2.05
C ARG A 110 -2.64 -6.82 0.88
N THR A 111 -3.22 -6.90 -0.31
CA THR A 111 -2.47 -7.24 -1.52
C THR A 111 -1.41 -6.18 -1.85
N LEU A 112 -1.69 -4.89 -1.62
CA LEU A 112 -0.72 -3.82 -1.83
C LEU A 112 0.47 -3.91 -0.87
N HIS A 113 0.21 -4.05 0.45
CA HIS A 113 1.25 -4.26 1.46
C HIS A 113 2.18 -5.41 1.06
N GLU A 114 1.59 -6.54 0.67
CA GLU A 114 2.36 -7.73 0.29
C GLU A 114 3.16 -7.52 -1.00
N ASN A 115 2.62 -6.82 -2.00
CA ASN A 115 3.36 -6.50 -3.22
C ASN A 115 4.55 -5.58 -2.94
N ILE A 116 4.37 -4.55 -2.10
CA ILE A 116 5.45 -3.66 -1.69
C ILE A 116 6.52 -4.43 -0.93
N ARG A 117 6.13 -5.28 0.02
CA ARG A 117 7.04 -6.15 0.78
C ARG A 117 7.89 -7.01 -0.16
N ARG A 118 7.27 -7.67 -1.16
CA ARG A 118 8.01 -8.48 -2.15
C ARG A 118 8.99 -7.66 -2.98
N ILE A 119 8.62 -6.44 -3.38
CA ILE A 119 9.53 -5.52 -4.09
C ILE A 119 10.74 -5.18 -3.21
N LEU A 120 10.50 -4.80 -1.95
CA LEU A 120 11.56 -4.44 -1.00
C LEU A 120 12.49 -5.62 -0.72
N ILE A 121 11.96 -6.81 -0.49
CA ILE A 121 12.75 -8.04 -0.26
C ILE A 121 13.63 -8.34 -1.49
N LYS A 122 13.06 -8.34 -2.69
CA LYS A 122 13.79 -8.61 -3.93
C LYS A 122 14.89 -7.58 -4.18
N PHE A 123 14.64 -6.32 -3.81
CA PHE A 123 15.60 -5.24 -4.00
C PHE A 123 16.73 -5.24 -2.97
N CYS A 124 16.42 -5.58 -1.71
CA CYS A 124 17.39 -5.56 -0.62
C CYS A 124 18.25 -6.83 -0.56
N LEU A 125 17.74 -7.97 -1.06
CA LEU A 125 18.51 -9.21 -1.10
C LEU A 125 19.51 -9.19 -2.27
N PRO A 126 20.80 -9.49 -2.04
CA PRO A 126 21.76 -9.64 -3.12
C PRO A 126 21.31 -10.78 -4.04
N SER A 127 21.22 -10.51 -5.34
CA SER A 127 21.04 -11.56 -6.33
C SER A 127 22.21 -12.54 -6.25
N PRO A 128 21.98 -13.87 -6.38
CA PRO A 128 23.05 -14.84 -6.37
C PRO A 128 24.04 -14.52 -7.49
N THR A 129 25.26 -14.17 -7.13
CA THR A 129 26.32 -13.84 -8.08
C THR A 129 26.75 -15.11 -8.79
N VAL A 130 26.45 -15.23 -10.09
CA VAL A 130 27.09 -16.27 -10.92
C VAL A 130 28.52 -15.81 -11.16
N HIS A 131 29.48 -16.54 -10.60
CA HIS A 131 30.89 -16.27 -10.83
C HIS A 131 31.25 -16.67 -12.27
N CYS A 132 31.19 -15.70 -13.19
CA CYS A 132 31.74 -15.82 -14.53
C CYS A 132 33.05 -15.05 -14.61
N ASP A 133 34.11 -15.64 -15.16
CA ASP A 133 35.46 -15.05 -15.24
C ASP A 133 35.51 -13.70 -15.97
N VAL A 134 34.50 -13.40 -16.78
CA VAL A 134 34.33 -12.11 -17.50
C VAL A 134 34.09 -10.93 -16.55
N GLN A 135 33.49 -11.16 -15.36
CA GLN A 135 33.28 -10.10 -14.35
C GLN A 135 34.59 -9.64 -13.70
N TYR A 136 35.61 -10.50 -13.68
CA TYR A 136 36.91 -10.17 -13.09
C TYR A 136 37.66 -9.14 -13.94
N LEU A 137 37.49 -9.17 -15.26
CA LEU A 137 38.12 -8.23 -16.19
C LEU A 137 37.49 -6.82 -16.18
N SER A 138 36.22 -6.69 -15.76
CA SER A 138 35.51 -5.41 -15.66
C SER A 138 35.54 -4.77 -14.27
N SER A 139 35.98 -5.50 -13.23
CA SER A 139 35.92 -5.06 -11.82
C SER A 139 37.13 -4.26 -11.31
N ASN A 140 38.11 -3.94 -12.16
CA ASN A 140 39.25 -3.08 -11.81
C ASN A 140 38.95 -1.58 -11.96
N GLN A 141 37.71 -1.13 -11.73
CA GLN A 141 37.50 0.30 -11.58
C GLN A 141 38.12 0.76 -10.24
N PRO A 142 38.98 1.80 -10.25
CA PRO A 142 39.54 2.34 -9.02
C PRO A 142 38.41 2.72 -8.05
N PRO A 143 38.56 2.53 -6.73
CA PRO A 143 37.56 2.95 -5.74
C PRO A 143 37.11 4.41 -5.91
N ALA A 144 38.05 5.29 -6.27
CA ALA A 144 37.76 6.67 -6.64
C ALA A 144 36.80 6.75 -7.84
N ALA A 145 37.03 6.00 -8.92
CA ALA A 145 36.12 5.99 -10.08
C ALA A 145 34.72 5.48 -9.72
N SER A 146 34.60 4.50 -8.82
CA SER A 146 33.31 3.99 -8.30
C SER A 146 32.58 5.03 -7.44
N GLU A 147 33.31 5.79 -6.61
CA GLU A 147 32.76 6.89 -5.82
C GLU A 147 32.31 8.06 -6.70
N TRP A 148 33.14 8.46 -7.67
CA TRP A 148 32.79 9.46 -8.67
C TRP A 148 31.58 9.01 -9.49
N LEU A 149 31.53 7.77 -9.99
CA LEU A 149 30.35 7.26 -10.70
C LEU A 149 29.10 7.23 -9.82
N SER A 150 29.23 7.03 -8.51
CA SER A 150 28.11 7.06 -7.57
C SER A 150 27.60 8.50 -7.31
N LEU A 151 28.51 9.48 -7.30
CA LEU A 151 28.19 10.92 -7.20
C LEU A 151 27.59 11.48 -8.48
N PHE A 152 28.07 11.03 -9.64
CA PHE A 152 27.62 11.49 -10.97
C PHE A 152 26.51 10.65 -11.57
N ARG A 153 26.17 9.48 -11.00
CA ARG A 153 25.04 8.68 -11.48
C ARG A 153 23.78 9.53 -11.32
N PRO A 154 23.05 9.80 -12.41
CA PRO A 154 21.75 10.42 -12.29
C PRO A 154 20.94 9.57 -11.31
N HIS A 155 20.36 10.17 -10.26
CA HIS A 155 19.38 9.53 -9.36
C HIS A 155 18.10 9.04 -10.09
N ARG A 156 18.18 8.91 -11.42
CA ARG A 156 17.21 8.38 -12.37
C ARG A 156 17.29 6.87 -12.57
N ALA A 157 18.21 6.16 -11.91
CA ALA A 157 18.04 4.73 -11.72
C ALA A 157 16.84 4.54 -10.78
N LYS A 158 15.62 4.63 -11.33
CA LYS A 158 14.34 4.48 -10.64
C LYS A 158 14.16 3.03 -10.21
N GLU A 159 15.09 2.50 -9.43
CA GLU A 159 15.04 1.15 -8.90
C GLU A 159 14.77 1.22 -7.39
N PRO A 160 13.87 0.39 -6.86
CA PRO A 160 12.90 -0.42 -7.59
C PRO A 160 11.79 0.43 -8.24
N GLU A 161 11.51 0.17 -9.52
CA GLU A 161 10.58 0.95 -10.35
C GLU A 161 9.17 0.98 -9.77
N GLY A 162 8.70 -0.15 -9.24
CA GLY A 162 7.36 -0.25 -8.64
C GLY A 162 7.14 0.75 -7.50
N LEU A 163 8.12 0.94 -6.61
CA LEU A 163 8.01 1.91 -5.52
C LEU A 163 8.07 3.34 -6.01
N TRP A 164 8.98 3.66 -6.92
CA TRP A 164 9.06 5.00 -7.52
C TRP A 164 7.79 5.38 -8.27
N ASN A 165 7.16 4.41 -8.96
CA ASN A 165 5.88 4.63 -9.62
C ASN A 165 4.78 4.92 -8.59
N LEU A 166 4.73 4.19 -7.47
CA LEU A 166 3.79 4.47 -6.37
C LEU A 166 4.00 5.87 -5.76
N LEU A 167 5.25 6.26 -5.47
CA LEU A 167 5.57 7.60 -4.96
C LEU A 167 5.22 8.70 -5.96
N SER A 168 5.43 8.46 -7.27
CA SER A 168 5.00 9.38 -8.32
C SER A 168 3.49 9.52 -8.38
N ILE A 169 2.74 8.43 -8.16
CA ILE A 169 1.27 8.46 -8.06
C ILE A 169 0.86 9.30 -6.84
N VAL A 170 1.44 9.04 -5.66
CA VAL A 170 1.17 9.84 -4.44
C VAL A 170 1.42 11.32 -4.67
N ARG A 171 2.53 11.67 -5.34
CA ARG A 171 2.88 13.06 -5.68
C ARG A 171 1.83 13.71 -6.59
N GLU A 172 1.38 13.00 -7.62
CA GLU A 172 0.33 13.49 -8.52
C GLU A 172 -1.03 13.59 -7.80
N MET A 173 -1.32 12.67 -6.87
CA MET A 173 -2.52 12.73 -6.02
C MET A 173 -2.51 13.96 -5.12
N PHE A 174 -1.38 14.27 -4.45
CA PHE A 174 -1.26 15.52 -3.68
C PHE A 174 -1.44 16.76 -4.56
N LYS A 175 -0.90 16.76 -5.78
CA LYS A 175 -1.09 17.85 -6.75
C LYS A 175 -2.56 18.04 -7.13
N ARG A 176 -3.30 16.94 -7.28
CA ARG A 176 -4.75 16.92 -7.55
C ARG A 176 -5.61 17.13 -6.30
N ARG A 177 -4.99 17.23 -5.12
CA ARG A 177 -5.65 17.38 -3.82
C ARG A 177 -6.56 16.20 -3.49
N ASP A 178 -6.12 15.00 -3.85
CA ASP A 178 -6.80 13.75 -3.49
C ASP A 178 -6.42 13.34 -2.06
N GLU A 179 -7.41 13.21 -1.19
CA GLU A 179 -7.25 12.86 0.23
C GLU A 179 -6.68 11.43 0.42
N ASN A 180 -6.86 10.55 -0.57
CA ASN A 180 -6.32 9.19 -0.53
C ASN A 180 -4.79 9.14 -0.64
N ALA A 181 -4.14 10.26 -1.01
CA ALA A 181 -2.70 10.32 -1.15
C ALA A 181 -2.00 9.95 0.16
N THR A 182 -2.55 10.45 1.28
CA THR A 182 -2.05 10.19 2.63
C THR A 182 -2.17 8.71 3.00
N SER A 183 -3.28 8.07 2.67
CA SER A 183 -3.50 6.64 2.93
C SER A 183 -2.52 5.76 2.13
N LEU A 184 -2.28 6.07 0.86
CA LEU A 184 -1.30 5.35 0.05
C LEU A 184 0.13 5.57 0.58
N LEU A 185 0.46 6.81 0.96
CA LEU A 185 1.76 7.14 1.54
C LEU A 185 1.98 6.42 2.89
N HIS A 186 0.93 6.28 3.70
CA HIS A 186 0.94 5.51 4.95
C HIS A 186 1.38 4.06 4.71
N ILE A 187 0.73 3.37 3.76
CA ILE A 187 1.02 1.97 3.40
C ILE A 187 2.49 1.81 2.95
N ILE A 188 2.97 2.70 2.08
CA ILE A 188 4.36 2.67 1.61
C ILE A 188 5.33 2.88 2.78
N THR A 189 5.03 3.85 3.65
CA THR A 189 5.88 4.20 4.80
C THR A 189 5.96 3.03 5.78
N GLU A 190 4.84 2.39 6.11
CA GLU A 190 4.82 1.23 7.00
C GLU A 190 5.67 0.07 6.47
N GLU A 191 5.57 -0.26 5.17
CA GLU A 191 6.37 -1.34 4.59
C GLU A 191 7.86 -1.00 4.49
N CYS A 192 8.22 0.25 4.18
CA CYS A 192 9.60 0.71 4.20
C CYS A 192 10.18 0.67 5.63
N LEU A 193 9.42 1.12 6.63
CA LEU A 193 9.81 1.01 8.03
C LEU A 193 9.92 -0.46 8.43
N ALA A 194 9.01 -1.34 8.01
CA ALA A 194 9.01 -2.79 8.26
C ALA A 194 10.30 -3.50 7.80
N CYS A 195 10.98 -2.99 6.78
CA CYS A 195 12.23 -3.55 6.28
C CYS A 195 13.46 -2.97 7.01
N SER A 196 14.11 -3.77 7.87
CA SER A 196 15.30 -3.30 8.61
C SER A 196 16.44 -2.87 7.69
N GLN A 197 16.65 -3.58 6.56
CA GLN A 197 17.74 -3.27 5.62
C GLN A 197 17.58 -1.88 5.00
N VAL A 198 16.35 -1.48 4.68
CA VAL A 198 16.02 -0.14 4.16
C VAL A 198 16.44 0.94 5.16
N LEU A 199 16.08 0.78 6.43
CA LEU A 199 16.43 1.75 7.47
C LEU A 199 17.94 1.86 7.72
N ILE A 200 18.64 0.72 7.68
CA ILE A 200 20.10 0.69 7.85
C ILE A 200 20.78 1.41 6.70
N TRP A 201 20.37 1.13 5.46
CA TRP A 201 20.92 1.79 4.28
C TRP A 201 20.65 3.28 4.26
N TRP A 202 19.46 3.70 4.68
CA TRP A 202 19.13 5.11 4.84
C TRP A 202 20.01 5.79 5.89
N TYR A 203 20.15 5.19 7.07
CA TYR A 203 21.02 5.68 8.15
C TYR A 203 22.50 5.77 7.73
N GLN A 204 23.05 4.70 7.16
CA GLN A 204 24.44 4.67 6.69
C GLN A 204 24.71 5.72 5.60
N THR A 205 23.75 5.95 4.72
CA THR A 205 23.86 6.97 3.66
C THR A 205 23.79 8.38 4.23
N ALA A 206 22.88 8.63 5.19
CA ALA A 206 22.81 9.92 5.88
C ALA A 206 24.11 10.23 6.65
N LEU A 207 24.69 9.22 7.31
CA LEU A 207 25.99 9.35 7.99
C LEU A 207 27.12 9.67 7.01
N SER A 208 27.20 8.97 5.87
CA SER A 208 28.27 9.21 4.90
C SER A 208 28.15 10.60 4.25
N GLN A 209 26.93 11.07 3.99
CA GLN A 209 26.67 12.42 3.46
C GLN A 209 26.96 13.53 4.48
N SER A 210 26.84 13.27 5.79
CA SER A 210 27.17 14.24 6.84
C SER A 210 28.67 14.59 6.95
N GLY A 211 29.53 13.92 6.16
CA GLY A 211 30.93 14.29 5.97
C GLY A 211 31.88 13.92 7.12
N GLN A 212 31.40 13.21 8.14
CA GLN A 212 32.20 12.88 9.34
C GLN A 212 32.43 11.38 9.57
N TRP A 213 31.92 10.51 8.67
CA TRP A 213 31.93 9.08 8.90
C TRP A 213 32.31 8.31 7.62
N THR A 214 33.58 7.96 7.48
CA THR A 214 34.01 6.87 6.60
C THR A 214 33.89 5.56 7.37
N LEU A 215 33.07 4.61 6.88
CA LEU A 215 33.07 3.24 7.37
C LEU A 215 34.46 2.62 7.12
N CYS A 216 35.36 2.72 8.09
CA CYS A 216 36.57 1.92 8.10
C CYS A 216 36.15 0.47 8.35
N SER A 217 36.24 -0.35 7.31
CA SER A 217 36.15 -1.81 7.46
C SER A 217 37.20 -2.26 8.50
N PRO A 218 36.87 -3.19 9.42
CA PRO A 218 37.88 -3.77 10.30
C PRO A 218 39.01 -4.32 9.43
N SER A 219 40.24 -3.96 9.79
CA SER A 219 41.47 -4.22 9.03
C SER A 219 41.83 -5.70 8.99
N THR A 220 41.13 -6.48 8.17
CA THR A 220 41.51 -7.85 7.80
C THR A 220 41.58 -7.97 6.29
N ASN A 221 42.64 -7.41 5.70
CA ASN A 221 43.39 -7.86 4.50
C ASN A 221 42.69 -8.66 3.37
N LYS A 222 41.41 -8.43 3.10
CA LYS A 222 40.74 -8.85 1.87
C LYS A 222 39.75 -7.76 1.49
N SER A 223 40.16 -6.91 0.55
CA SER A 223 39.26 -6.03 -0.18
C SER A 223 38.21 -6.89 -0.88
N SER A 224 37.07 -7.12 -0.23
CA SER A 224 35.96 -7.87 -0.82
C SER A 224 35.30 -6.97 -1.85
N SER A 225 35.65 -7.13 -3.13
CA SER A 225 35.01 -6.42 -4.25
C SER A 225 33.48 -6.64 -4.28
N LEU A 226 32.97 -7.63 -3.55
CA LEU A 226 31.56 -7.90 -3.26
C LEU A 226 30.81 -6.73 -2.58
N MET A 227 31.47 -5.90 -1.76
CA MET A 227 30.82 -4.76 -1.11
C MET A 227 30.63 -3.54 -2.02
N SER A 228 31.34 -3.48 -3.15
CA SER A 228 31.20 -2.38 -4.13
C SER A 228 29.84 -2.42 -4.86
N ASN A 229 29.30 -3.62 -5.09
CA ASN A 229 28.02 -3.83 -5.77
C ASN A 229 26.79 -3.46 -4.91
N GLN A 230 26.95 -3.29 -3.60
CA GLN A 230 25.85 -2.92 -2.69
C GLN A 230 25.67 -1.41 -2.51
N LYS A 231 26.64 -0.59 -2.93
CA LYS A 231 26.55 0.88 -2.82
C LYS A 231 25.40 1.47 -3.64
N THR A 232 25.10 0.91 -4.82
CA THR A 232 24.03 1.45 -5.68
C THR A 232 22.63 1.19 -5.10
N PRO A 233 22.25 -0.06 -4.77
CA PRO A 233 20.95 -0.32 -4.12
C PRO A 233 20.77 0.47 -2.82
N GLN A 234 21.84 0.60 -2.04
CA GLN A 234 21.86 1.42 -0.81
C GLN A 234 21.50 2.89 -1.09
N LEU A 235 22.15 3.55 -2.04
CA LEU A 235 21.89 4.96 -2.37
C LEU A 235 20.48 5.17 -2.94
N ASN A 236 20.02 4.27 -3.81
CA ASN A 236 18.67 4.29 -4.36
C ASN A 236 17.61 4.13 -3.26
N CYS A 237 17.87 3.25 -2.29
CA CYS A 237 17.01 3.03 -1.13
C CYS A 237 16.95 4.27 -0.22
N ALA A 238 18.10 4.87 0.07
CA ALA A 238 18.15 6.11 0.84
C ALA A 238 17.36 7.24 0.15
N SER A 239 17.53 7.38 -1.17
CA SER A 239 16.78 8.36 -1.98
C SER A 239 15.26 8.12 -1.95
N LEU A 240 14.82 6.86 -1.91
CA LEU A 240 13.40 6.51 -1.72
C LEU A 240 12.88 6.97 -0.35
N CYS A 241 13.65 6.74 0.71
CA CYS A 241 13.28 7.20 2.05
C CYS A 241 13.21 8.74 2.12
N ASP A 242 14.16 9.44 1.49
CA ASP A 242 14.15 10.90 1.42
C ASP A 242 12.94 11.43 0.65
N GLU A 243 12.54 10.76 -0.44
CA GLU A 243 11.31 11.09 -1.18
C GLU A 243 10.05 10.87 -0.32
N ILE A 244 9.98 9.78 0.45
CA ILE A 244 8.88 9.53 1.40
C ILE A 244 8.79 10.67 2.43
N VAL A 245 9.92 11.08 3.02
CA VAL A 245 9.98 12.21 3.96
C VAL A 245 9.54 13.50 3.30
N GLN A 246 9.95 13.74 2.05
CA GLN A 246 9.54 14.93 1.30
C GLN A 246 8.03 14.94 1.02
N LEU A 247 7.43 13.80 0.70
CA LEU A 247 5.98 13.68 0.52
C LEU A 247 5.21 13.91 1.83
N TRP A 248 5.72 13.41 2.97
CA TRP A 248 5.13 13.71 4.28
C TRP A 248 5.24 15.19 4.65
N ARG A 249 6.35 15.85 4.30
CA ARG A 249 6.49 17.31 4.44
C ARG A 249 5.43 18.05 3.61
N LEU A 250 5.19 17.61 2.38
CA LEU A 250 4.13 18.19 1.54
C LEU A 250 2.73 17.98 2.14
N ALA A 251 2.47 16.79 2.71
CA ALA A 251 1.22 16.53 3.43
C ALA A 251 1.05 17.48 4.62
N ALA A 252 2.11 17.68 5.42
CA ALA A 252 2.09 18.55 6.61
C ALA A 252 1.96 20.04 6.27
N LEU A 253 2.49 20.47 5.13
CA LEU A 253 2.40 21.85 4.66
C LEU A 253 1.07 22.18 3.96
N ASN A 254 0.10 21.25 3.94
CA ASN A 254 -1.19 21.51 3.33
C ASN A 254 -1.99 22.57 4.14
N PRO A 255 -2.26 23.76 3.56
CA PRO A 255 -2.89 24.86 4.29
C PRO A 255 -4.35 24.59 4.67
N ARG A 256 -5.00 23.60 4.04
CA ARG A 256 -6.40 23.26 4.27
C ARG A 256 -6.65 22.31 5.43
N LEU A 257 -5.60 21.73 6.01
CA LEU A 257 -5.75 20.83 7.15
C LEU A 257 -6.32 21.59 8.35
N SER A 258 -7.39 21.04 8.93
CA SER A 258 -7.95 21.46 10.21
C SER A 258 -6.94 21.25 11.35
N SER A 259 -7.16 21.90 12.50
CA SER A 259 -6.30 21.71 13.68
C SER A 259 -6.23 20.25 14.10
N PHE A 260 -7.38 19.56 14.08
CA PHE A 260 -7.49 18.15 14.43
C PHE A 260 -6.71 17.24 13.46
N GLU A 261 -6.84 17.46 12.15
CA GLU A 261 -6.08 16.68 11.16
C GLU A 261 -4.57 16.92 11.26
N ARG A 262 -4.14 18.15 11.61
CA ARG A 262 -2.73 18.46 11.86
C ARG A 262 -2.20 17.74 13.10
N GLU A 263 -2.99 17.65 14.16
CA GLU A 263 -2.63 16.89 15.37
C GLU A 263 -2.52 15.39 15.06
N GLN A 264 -3.48 14.83 14.31
CA GLN A 264 -3.41 13.44 13.86
C GLN A 264 -2.16 13.18 13.01
N LEU A 265 -1.88 14.04 12.04
CA LEU A 265 -0.70 13.94 11.19
C LEU A 265 0.59 14.03 12.01
N THR A 266 0.64 14.93 13.00
CA THR A 266 1.78 15.07 13.92
C THR A 266 2.00 13.78 14.71
N SER A 267 0.94 13.18 15.24
CA SER A 267 0.98 11.88 15.93
C SER A 267 1.57 10.79 15.03
N PHE A 268 1.08 10.65 13.79
CA PHE A 268 1.60 9.66 12.84
C PHE A 268 3.09 9.84 12.54
N ILE A 269 3.52 11.07 12.23
CA ILE A 269 4.92 11.37 11.92
C ILE A 269 5.82 11.10 13.13
N GLN A 270 5.37 11.42 14.35
CA GLN A 270 6.11 11.10 15.57
C GLN A 270 6.24 9.58 15.80
N ILE A 271 5.18 8.82 15.55
CA ILE A 271 5.20 7.35 15.63
C ILE A 271 6.20 6.77 14.64
N TYR A 272 6.18 7.24 13.39
CA TYR A 272 7.13 6.79 12.36
C TYR A 272 8.57 7.11 12.72
N HIS A 273 8.82 8.34 13.19
CA HIS A 273 10.15 8.73 13.63
C HIS A 273 10.64 7.85 14.78
N ARG A 274 9.82 7.65 15.82
CA ARG A 274 10.17 6.80 16.96
C ARG A 274 10.43 5.35 16.53
N ASN A 275 9.57 4.78 15.68
CA ASN A 275 9.74 3.43 15.15
C ASN A 275 11.06 3.29 14.38
N ALA A 276 11.36 4.23 13.49
CA ALA A 276 12.62 4.23 12.75
C ALA A 276 13.84 4.26 13.69
N VAL A 277 13.84 5.19 14.65
CA VAL A 277 14.93 5.37 15.62
C VAL A 277 15.11 4.13 16.49
N GLU A 278 14.03 3.59 17.07
CA GLU A 278 14.09 2.39 17.91
C GLU A 278 14.65 1.18 17.17
N ARG A 279 14.29 1.02 15.90
CA ARG A 279 14.76 -0.11 15.09
C ARG A 279 16.20 0.03 14.65
N ILE A 280 16.61 1.23 14.25
CA ILE A 280 18.02 1.53 13.97
C ILE A 280 18.85 1.30 15.24
N TRP A 281 18.38 1.78 16.40
CA TRP A 281 19.04 1.58 17.68
C TRP A 281 19.20 0.09 18.04
N LYS A 282 18.11 -0.69 17.96
CA LYS A 282 18.15 -2.15 18.20
C LYS A 282 19.18 -2.84 17.30
N TYR A 283 19.26 -2.44 16.03
CA TYR A 283 20.23 -2.98 15.10
C TYR A 283 21.67 -2.62 15.47
N ILE A 284 21.94 -1.35 15.84
CA ILE A 284 23.27 -0.91 16.28
C ILE A 284 23.69 -1.69 17.55
N CYS A 285 22.80 -1.83 18.53
CA CYS A 285 23.07 -2.60 19.74
C CYS A 285 23.38 -4.08 19.44
N PHE A 286 22.64 -4.69 18.53
CA PHE A 286 22.89 -6.07 18.09
C PHE A 286 24.28 -6.23 17.46
N LEU A 287 24.73 -5.27 16.65
CA LEU A 287 26.09 -5.29 16.08
C LEU A 287 27.19 -5.12 17.13
N THR A 288 26.93 -4.37 18.20
CA THR A 288 27.93 -4.14 19.27
C THR A 288 28.06 -5.30 20.25
N ASN A 289 27.01 -6.11 20.45
CA ASN A 289 26.99 -7.25 21.39
C ASN A 289 26.31 -8.49 20.77
N PRO A 290 26.98 -9.23 19.86
CA PRO A 290 26.41 -10.42 19.24
C PRO A 290 26.24 -11.61 20.21
N GLU A 291 26.88 -11.58 21.39
CA GLU A 291 26.88 -12.72 22.34
C GLU A 291 25.74 -12.70 23.37
N THR A 292 24.95 -11.63 23.48
CA THR A 292 23.88 -11.53 24.49
C THR A 292 22.49 -12.00 24.02
N SER A 293 22.34 -12.45 22.78
CA SER A 293 21.02 -12.85 22.22
C SER A 293 20.77 -14.35 22.14
N VAL A 294 21.64 -15.20 22.70
CA VAL A 294 21.44 -16.67 22.74
C VAL A 294 21.00 -17.16 24.14
N SER A 295 20.86 -16.26 25.10
CA SER A 295 20.49 -16.59 26.47
C SER A 295 19.43 -15.64 27.03
N SER A 296 18.23 -15.65 26.46
CA SER A 296 16.96 -15.27 27.10
C SER A 296 15.78 -15.71 26.25
#